data_AF-A0A396I014-F1
#
_entry.id   AF-A0A396I014-F1
#
_cell.length_a   1.000
_cell.length_b   1.000
_cell.length_c   1.000
_cell.angle_alpha   90.00
_cell.angle_beta   90.00
_cell.angle_gamma   90.00
#
_symmetry.space_group_name_H-M   'P 1'
#
loop_
_entity.id
_entity.type
_entity.pdbx_description
1 polymer ?
#
loop_
_entity_poly.entity_id
_entity_poly.type
_entity_poly.pdbx_seq_one_letter_code
_entity_poly.pdbx_strand_id
1 'polypeptide(L)' 'MQIGKNMAETPKLVYVLVLFLFIFLSIIVCNSSFLKFFDGRCETDKDCPKVPGANVRCRKGHCVQI' A
#
# COMPACT_ATOMS: atom_id res chain seq x y z
N MET A 1 -25.44 4.39 46.80
CA MET A 1 -25.33 5.56 45.91
C MET A 1 -24.67 5.10 44.62
N GLN A 2 -25.48 4.91 43.57
CA GLN A 2 -25.06 4.37 42.27
C GLN A 2 -24.22 5.42 41.53
N ILE A 3 -22.90 5.22 41.43
CA ILE A 3 -22.08 5.95 40.45
C ILE A 3 -22.03 5.07 39.20
N GLY A 4 -22.90 5.41 38.26
CA GLY A 4 -23.20 4.67 37.04
C GLY A 4 -21.97 4.46 36.15
N LYS A 5 -21.57 3.20 36.04
CA LYS A 5 -21.54 2.41 34.79
C LYS A 5 -21.64 3.25 33.49
N ASN A 6 -20.53 3.83 33.02
CA ASN A 6 -20.40 4.40 31.67
C ASN A 6 -18.98 4.21 31.13
N MET A 7 -18.58 2.98 30.84
CA MET A 7 -17.31 2.72 30.14
C MET A 7 -17.44 1.55 29.16
N ALA A 8 -18.50 1.53 28.34
CA ALA A 8 -18.78 0.38 27.47
C ALA A 8 -19.06 0.70 25.99
N GLU A 9 -19.29 1.96 25.61
CA GLU A 9 -19.79 2.29 24.26
C GLU A 9 -18.77 2.97 23.34
N THR A 10 -17.76 3.64 23.90
CA THR A 10 -16.66 4.26 23.13
C THR A 10 -15.63 3.30 22.50
N PRO A 11 -15.36 2.06 22.99
CA PRO A 11 -14.26 1.26 22.45
C PRO A 11 -14.56 0.71 21.04
N LYS A 12 -15.83 0.51 20.69
CA LYS A 12 -16.21 -0.05 19.38
C LYS A 12 -15.98 0.93 18.24
N LEU A 13 -16.37 2.20 18.41
CA LEU A 13 -16.19 3.22 17.37
C LEU A 13 -14.71 3.52 17.13
N VAL A 14 -13.93 3.64 18.20
CA VAL A 14 -12.47 3.85 18.11
C VAL A 14 -11.80 2.66 17.41
N TYR A 15 -12.19 1.43 17.74
CA TYR A 15 -11.67 0.23 17.09
C TYR A 15 -11.98 0.22 15.58
N VAL A 16 -13.21 0.54 15.18
CA VAL A 16 -13.60 0.61 13.76
C VAL A 16 -12.82 1.70 13.03
N LEU A 17 -12.63 2.88 13.64
CA LEU A 17 -11.83 3.96 13.06
C LEU A 17 -10.37 3.56 12.89
N VAL A 18 -9.77 2.93 13.89
CA VAL A 18 -8.38 2.45 13.82
C VAL A 18 -8.24 1.41 12.71
N LEU A 19 -9.16 0.43 12.64
CA LEU A 19 -9.15 -0.60 11.60
C LEU A 19 -9.28 0.02 10.20
N PHE A 20 -10.18 0.99 10.04
CA PHE A 20 -10.34 1.73 8.80
C PHE A 20 -9.01 2.38 8.41
N LEU A 21 -8.39 3.17 9.30
CA LEU A 21 -7.10 3.82 9.02
C LEU A 21 -6.00 2.83 8.63
N PHE A 22 -5.91 1.67 9.29
CA PHE A 22 -4.97 0.61 8.91
C PHE A 22 -5.19 0.08 7.49
N ILE A 23 -6.44 -0.10 7.08
CA ILE A 23 -6.77 -0.52 5.71
C ILE A 23 -6.32 0.54 4.70
N PHE A 24 -6.63 1.82 4.94
CA PHE A 24 -6.19 2.91 4.05
C PHE A 24 -4.67 3.00 3.97
N LEU A 25 -3.99 2.96 5.12
CA LEU A 25 -2.53 2.94 5.20
C LEU A 25 -1.95 1.76 4.40
N SER A 26 -2.54 0.57 4.53
CA SER A 26 -2.08 -0.62 3.80
C SER A 26 -2.25 -0.44 2.29
N ILE A 27 -3.39 0.09 1.83
CA ILE A 27 -3.62 0.37 0.42
C ILE A 27 -2.61 1.39 -0.11
N ILE A 28 -2.34 2.46 0.64
CA ILE A 28 -1.36 3.50 0.25
C ILE A 28 0.05 2.91 0.17
N VAL A 29 0.47 2.13 1.17
CA VAL A 29 1.80 1.49 1.20
C VAL A 29 1.95 0.52 0.04
N CYS A 30 0.96 -0.34 -0.22
CA CYS A 30 0.98 -1.28 -1.35
C CYS A 30 1.08 -0.56 -2.69
N ASN A 31 0.27 0.48 -2.93
CA ASN A 31 0.32 1.25 -4.18
C ASN A 31 1.64 2.01 -4.33
N SER A 32 2.17 2.61 -3.26
CA SER A 32 3.45 3.31 -3.31
C SER A 32 4.62 2.37 -3.58
N SER A 33 4.58 1.15 -3.04
CA SER A 33 5.59 0.11 -3.26
C SER A 33 5.54 -0.40 -4.71
N PHE A 34 4.33 -0.58 -5.23
CA PHE A 34 4.12 -0.94 -6.64
C PHE A 34 4.66 0.17 -7.55
N LEU A 35 4.31 1.43 -7.32
CA LEU A 35 4.82 2.57 -8.10
C LEU A 35 6.34 2.67 -8.08
N LYS A 36 6.99 2.50 -6.91
CA LYS A 36 8.46 2.46 -6.82
C LYS A 36 9.09 1.31 -7.61
N PHE A 37 8.38 0.21 -7.80
CA PHE A 37 8.84 -0.92 -8.59
C PHE A 37 8.88 -0.61 -10.10
N PHE A 38 7.99 0.28 -10.58
CA PHE A 38 7.96 0.74 -11.98
C PHE A 38 8.73 2.06 -12.20
N ASP A 39 8.91 2.85 -11.15
CA ASP A 39 9.66 4.12 -11.18
C ASP A 39 11.18 3.92 -11.00
N GLY A 40 11.66 2.67 -11.09
CA GLY A 40 13.07 2.39 -11.24
C GLY A 40 13.58 3.06 -12.52
N ARG A 41 14.40 4.10 -12.37
CA ARG A 41 15.12 4.70 -13.49
C ARG A 41 15.97 3.59 -14.12
N CYS A 42 15.69 3.25 -15.37
CA CYS A 42 16.37 2.17 -16.09
C CYS A 42 17.14 2.72 -17.28
N GLU A 43 18.26 2.10 -17.62
CA GLU A 43 19.00 2.40 -18.86
C GLU A 43 18.88 1.24 -19.85
N THR A 44 18.86 0.01 -19.33
CA THR A 44 18.73 -1.22 -20.10
C THR A 44 17.59 -2.09 -19.59
N ASP A 45 17.08 -2.99 -20.45
CA ASP A 45 16.03 -3.95 -20.07
C ASP A 45 16.43 -4.86 -18.89
N LYS A 46 17.73 -4.98 -18.59
CA LYS A 46 18.26 -5.78 -17.49
C LYS A 46 18.13 -5.10 -16.12
N ASP A 47 17.99 -3.77 -16.10
CA ASP A 47 17.79 -2.99 -14.88
C ASP A 47 16.36 -3.17 -14.35
N CYS A 48 15.44 -3.62 -15.20
CA CYS A 48 14.06 -3.85 -14.81
C CYS A 48 13.89 -5.18 -14.09
N PRO A 49 13.11 -5.20 -12.99
CA PRO A 49 12.84 -6.41 -12.25
C PRO A 49 12.06 -7.39 -13.13
N LYS A 50 12.48 -8.65 -13.12
CA LYS A 50 11.77 -9.73 -13.80
C LYS A 50 10.57 -10.13 -12.96
N VAL A 51 9.38 -9.76 -13.42
CA VAL A 51 8.13 -10.10 -12.75
C VAL A 51 7.58 -11.39 -13.39
N PRO A 52 7.33 -12.46 -12.61
CA PRO A 52 6.76 -13.68 -13.17
C PRO A 52 5.38 -13.40 -13.77
N GLY A 53 5.18 -13.80 -15.03
CA GLY A 53 3.94 -13.55 -15.77
C GLY A 53 3.83 -12.17 -16.44
N ALA A 54 4.84 -11.32 -16.35
CA ALA A 54 4.85 -10.00 -16.99
C ALA A 54 6.20 -9.70 -17.67
N ASN A 55 6.16 -9.30 -18.94
CA ASN A 55 7.35 -8.87 -19.67
C ASN A 55 7.59 -7.39 -19.39
N VAL A 56 8.48 -7.09 -18.46
CA VAL A 56 8.88 -5.71 -18.15
C VAL A 56 10.11 -5.35 -18.97
N ARG A 57 10.09 -4.20 -19.66
CA ARG A 57 11.28 -3.64 -20.36
C ARG A 57 11.47 -2.17 -20.04
N CYS A 58 12.66 -1.67 -20.35
CA CYS A 58 12.99 -0.27 -20.17
C CYS A 58 12.49 0.57 -21.35
N ARG A 59 11.63 1.57 -21.08
CA ARG A 59 11.14 2.54 -22.07
C ARG A 59 11.23 3.95 -21.51
N LYS A 60 11.91 4.83 -22.25
CA LYS A 60 12.10 6.25 -21.88
C LYS A 60 12.66 6.44 -20.46
N GLY A 61 13.52 5.51 -20.01
CA GLY A 61 14.11 5.57 -18.68
C GLY A 61 13.26 4.95 -17.56
N HIS A 62 12.13 4.32 -17.87
CA HIS A 62 11.26 3.67 -16.87
C HIS A 62 10.93 2.22 -17.25
N CYS A 63 10.74 1.38 -16.24
CA CYS A 63 10.34 0.00 -16.42
C CYS A 63 8.84 -0.08 -16.69
N VAL A 64 8.45 -0.59 -17.85
CA VAL A 64 7.04 -0.73 -18.26
C VAL A 64 6.76 -2.16 -18.68
N GLN A 65 5.56 -2.64 -18.37
CA GLN A 65 5.07 -3.92 -18.86
C GLN A 65 4.63 -3.80 -20.32
N ILE A 66 5.02 -4.77 -21.16
CA ILE A 66 4.63 -4.90 -22.59
C ILE A 66 3.93 -6.23 -22.81
#